data_AF-A0A8I3N3W8-F1
#
_entry.id   AF-A0A8I3N3W8-F1
#
_cell.length_a   1.000
_cell.length_b   1.000
_cell.length_c   1.000
_cell.angle_alpha   90.00
_cell.angle_beta   90.00
_cell.angle_gamma   90.00
#
_symmetry.space_group_name_H-M   'P 1'
#
loop_
_entity.id
_entity.type
_entity.pdbx_description
1 polymer ?
#
loop_
_entity_poly.entity_id
_entity_poly.type
_entity_poly.pdbx_seq_one_letter_code
_entity_poly.pdbx_strand_id
1 'polypeptide(L)'
;MTGRKWPVVPSPQLRPALVSAQPACSGSWALPGPGHTPSSAPPVGAGEGPAFLSWASLSSEQPRADKSSAAVSHTPAWAHRAASTMKDEVALLATVTLLGVLLQAYFSLQVISARRAFRVSPPLTTGPPEFERVYRAQVNCSEYFPLFLAALWVAGVFFHEGTAALCGLVYLFARLRYFQGYARSAQQRLTPLYASARALWLLMALAALGLLVHFLPRALRAALLGRLGTLLPRA
;
A
#
# COMPACT_ATOMS: atom_id res chain seq x y z
N MET A 1 -31.07 21.06 -5.78
CA MET A 1 -29.75 20.94 -5.13
C MET A 1 -29.95 20.40 -3.71
N THR A 2 -29.86 19.09 -3.51
CA THR A 2 -30.03 18.48 -2.18
C THR A 2 -28.75 17.76 -1.80
N GLY A 3 -27.91 18.44 -1.02
CA GLY A 3 -26.63 17.91 -0.53
C GLY A 3 -26.86 16.78 0.47
N ARG A 4 -26.62 15.54 0.03
CA ARG A 4 -26.49 14.39 0.93
C ARG A 4 -25.18 14.53 1.70
N LYS A 5 -25.26 14.90 2.98
CA LYS A 5 -24.14 14.79 3.93
C LYS A 5 -23.74 13.30 4.03
N TRP A 6 -22.47 13.02 3.77
CA TRP A 6 -21.89 11.68 3.92
C TRP A 6 -21.95 11.23 5.38
N PRO A 7 -22.23 9.95 5.67
CA PRO A 7 -22.34 9.48 7.04
C PRO A 7 -20.95 9.44 7.69
N VAL A 8 -20.64 10.49 8.45
CA VAL A 8 -19.63 10.49 9.50
C VAL A 8 -20.09 9.49 10.57
N VAL A 9 -19.17 8.71 11.12
CA VAL A 9 -19.45 7.77 12.22
C VAL A 9 -20.12 8.54 13.36
N PRO A 10 -21.32 8.15 13.86
CA PRO A 10 -21.98 8.89 14.93
C PRO A 10 -21.17 8.85 16.22
N SER A 11 -21.05 10.00 16.90
CA SER A 11 -20.48 10.08 18.24
C SER A 11 -21.38 9.36 19.25
N PRO A 12 -20.84 8.49 20.14
CA PRO A 12 -21.63 7.88 21.18
C PRO A 12 -21.99 8.91 22.27
N GLN A 13 -23.28 8.99 22.59
CA GLN A 13 -23.83 9.72 23.74
C GLN A 13 -23.26 9.09 25.03
N LEU A 14 -22.35 9.78 25.73
CA LEU A 14 -21.86 9.34 27.03
C LEU A 14 -22.97 9.50 28.08
N ARG A 15 -23.49 8.39 28.60
CA ARG A 15 -24.13 8.37 29.94
C ARG A 15 -23.03 8.37 31.00
N PRO A 16 -23.16 9.15 32.10
CA PRO A 16 -22.17 9.14 33.16
C PRO A 16 -22.24 7.81 33.92
N ALA A 17 -21.17 7.02 33.86
CA ALA A 17 -20.98 5.86 34.72
C ALA A 17 -20.42 6.32 36.08
N LEU A 18 -21.05 5.85 37.15
CA LEU A 18 -20.67 6.07 38.53
C LEU A 18 -19.22 5.67 38.80
N VAL A 19 -18.51 6.55 39.49
CA VAL A 19 -17.17 6.35 40.05
C VAL A 19 -17.23 5.25 41.11
N SER A 20 -16.52 4.14 40.90
CA SER A 20 -16.16 3.21 41.96
C SER A 20 -14.64 3.18 42.11
N ALA A 21 -14.17 3.56 43.30
CA ALA A 21 -12.78 3.68 43.69
C ALA A 21 -11.99 2.36 43.59
N GLN A 22 -10.71 2.44 43.22
CA GLN A 22 -9.71 1.39 43.42
C GLN A 22 -8.89 1.70 44.69
N PRO A 23 -8.48 0.70 45.51
CA PRO A 23 -7.58 0.93 46.62
C PRO A 23 -6.11 0.86 46.18
N ALA A 24 -5.29 1.69 46.82
CA ALA A 24 -3.85 1.79 46.67
C ALA A 24 -3.14 0.59 47.31
N CYS A 25 -2.09 0.08 46.65
CA CYS A 25 -1.07 -0.76 47.28
C CYS A 25 0.32 -0.13 47.11
N SER A 26 0.89 0.18 48.27
CA SER A 26 2.26 0.60 48.53
C SER A 26 3.28 -0.51 48.28
N GLY A 27 4.46 -0.15 47.78
CA GLY A 27 5.61 -1.06 47.70
C GLY A 27 6.89 -0.31 47.39
N SER A 28 7.49 0.27 48.43
CA SER A 28 8.82 0.90 48.43
C SER A 28 9.91 -0.16 48.51
N TRP A 29 10.94 -0.08 47.66
CA TRP A 29 12.25 -0.67 47.94
C TRP A 29 13.36 0.28 47.49
N ALA A 30 14.17 0.66 48.46
CA ALA A 30 15.26 1.62 48.40
C ALA A 30 16.56 0.99 47.84
N LEU A 31 17.38 1.87 47.29
CA LEU A 31 18.78 1.66 46.90
C LEU A 31 19.69 1.43 48.14
N PRO A 32 20.88 0.87 47.93
CA PRO A 32 22.06 1.44 48.57
C PRO A 32 23.21 1.73 47.59
N GLY A 33 23.86 2.89 47.77
CA GLY A 33 25.17 3.23 47.21
C GLY A 33 26.33 2.82 48.16
N PRO A 34 27.49 3.47 48.10
CA PRO A 34 28.64 3.07 47.27
C PRO A 34 29.88 2.68 48.09
N GLY A 35 30.84 1.96 47.49
CA GLY A 35 32.10 1.61 48.16
C GLY A 35 33.22 1.15 47.23
N HIS A 36 34.15 2.08 46.97
CA HIS A 36 35.60 1.97 46.79
C HIS A 36 36.27 1.11 45.67
N THR A 37 37.12 1.83 44.93
CA THR A 37 38.11 1.54 43.87
C THR A 37 39.43 0.92 44.40
N PRO A 38 40.55 0.79 43.65
CA PRO A 38 40.81 0.58 42.21
C PRO A 38 41.74 -0.64 41.94
N SER A 39 41.85 -1.12 40.69
CA SER A 39 42.98 -1.99 40.31
C SER A 39 43.42 -1.77 38.86
N SER A 40 44.63 -1.21 38.74
CA SER A 40 45.65 -1.34 37.68
C SER A 40 45.22 -1.49 36.22
N ALA A 41 45.49 -0.44 35.43
CA ALA A 41 45.72 -0.53 33.99
C ALA A 41 47.18 -0.13 33.69
N PRO A 42 47.94 -0.89 32.88
CA PRO A 42 49.14 -0.37 32.22
C PRO A 42 48.74 0.32 30.90
N PRO A 43 49.48 1.34 30.44
CA PRO A 43 49.27 1.93 29.13
C PRO A 43 49.99 1.08 28.07
N VAL A 44 49.47 1.06 26.84
CA VAL A 44 50.19 0.95 25.55
C VAL A 44 49.18 0.49 24.48
N GLY A 45 49.20 1.18 23.34
CA GLY A 45 48.66 0.63 22.09
C GLY A 45 47.65 1.55 21.42
N ALA A 46 48.15 2.55 20.70
CA ALA A 46 47.42 3.16 19.60
C ALA A 46 47.03 2.05 18.62
N GLY A 47 45.72 1.80 18.51
CA GLY A 47 45.12 0.78 17.67
C GLY A 47 43.85 1.31 17.05
N GLU A 48 44.05 1.93 15.88
CA GLU A 48 43.12 2.22 14.79
C GLU A 48 41.70 1.63 14.94
N GLY A 49 40.72 2.50 15.20
CA GLY A 49 39.31 2.18 14.95
C GLY A 49 39.03 2.10 13.44
N PRO A 50 38.02 1.32 13.01
CA PRO A 50 37.73 1.15 11.59
C PRO A 50 37.35 2.51 11.00
N ALA A 51 38.11 2.91 9.98
CA ALA A 51 37.90 4.12 9.21
C ALA A 51 36.43 4.22 8.78
N PHE A 52 35.72 5.15 9.40
CA PHE A 52 34.48 5.68 8.85
C PHE A 52 34.88 6.32 7.52
N LEU A 53 34.65 5.61 6.41
CA LEU A 53 34.87 6.11 5.06
C LEU A 53 33.97 7.33 4.89
N SER A 54 34.55 8.49 5.14
CA SER A 54 33.99 9.79 4.81
C SER A 54 33.82 9.80 3.29
N TRP A 55 32.58 9.63 2.83
CA TRP A 55 32.23 9.72 1.41
C TRP A 55 32.65 11.06 0.79
N ALA A 56 32.99 12.05 1.61
CA ALA A 56 33.34 13.41 1.22
C ALA A 56 34.75 13.57 0.61
N SER A 57 35.63 12.55 0.65
CA SER A 57 37.00 12.66 0.11
C SER A 57 37.22 11.96 -1.24
N LEU A 58 36.19 11.37 -1.85
CA LEU A 58 36.26 10.74 -3.18
C LEU A 58 35.75 11.64 -4.33
N SER A 59 35.65 12.95 -4.09
CA SER A 59 34.99 13.89 -5.02
C SER A 59 35.94 14.86 -5.74
N SER A 60 37.25 14.59 -5.82
CA SER A 60 38.22 15.56 -6.36
C SER A 60 38.88 15.23 -7.70
N GLU A 61 38.36 14.29 -8.48
CA GLU A 61 38.73 14.16 -9.90
C GLU A 61 37.50 14.27 -10.81
N GLN A 62 36.88 15.45 -10.80
CA GLN A 62 36.04 15.88 -11.91
C GLN A 62 36.99 16.24 -13.08
N PRO A 63 36.84 15.67 -14.29
CA PRO A 63 37.61 16.11 -15.45
C PRO A 63 37.37 17.61 -15.63
N ARG A 64 38.45 18.39 -15.72
CA ARG A 64 38.41 19.83 -15.96
C ARG A 64 37.62 20.07 -17.23
N ALA A 65 36.36 20.50 -17.09
CA ALA A 65 35.47 20.78 -18.20
C ALA A 65 36.07 21.91 -19.03
N ASP A 66 36.61 21.56 -20.19
CA ASP A 66 36.87 22.52 -21.23
C ASP A 66 35.52 23.15 -21.62
N LYS A 67 35.42 24.47 -21.44
CA LYS A 67 34.21 25.26 -21.72
C LYS A 67 33.95 25.42 -23.23
N SER A 68 34.70 24.72 -24.08
CA SER A 68 34.61 24.81 -25.55
C SER A 68 33.64 23.81 -26.21
N SER A 69 32.99 22.91 -25.48
CA SER A 69 31.98 22.01 -26.06
C SER A 69 30.91 21.61 -25.03
N ALA A 70 30.06 22.58 -24.65
CA ALA A 70 28.73 22.25 -24.17
C ALA A 70 27.92 21.74 -25.37
N ALA A 71 28.15 20.48 -25.76
CA ALA A 71 27.25 19.77 -26.66
C ALA A 71 25.89 19.73 -25.96
N VAL A 72 25.00 20.63 -26.36
CA VAL A 72 23.58 20.56 -26.01
C VAL A 72 23.11 19.19 -26.49
N SER A 73 22.97 18.24 -25.58
CA SER A 73 22.45 16.92 -25.87
C SER A 73 20.96 17.08 -26.15
N HIS A 74 20.64 17.45 -27.40
CA HIS A 74 19.28 17.47 -27.89
C HIS A 74 18.75 16.04 -27.84
N THR A 75 17.86 15.77 -26.89
CA THR A 75 17.07 14.55 -26.89
C THR A 75 16.28 14.51 -28.19
N PRO A 76 16.44 13.46 -29.02
CA PRO A 76 15.83 13.45 -30.33
C PRO A 76 14.31 13.38 -30.21
N ALA A 77 13.59 14.04 -31.12
CA ALA A 77 12.12 14.17 -31.04
C ALA A 77 11.40 12.80 -30.98
N TRP A 78 11.98 11.74 -31.55
CA TRP A 78 11.43 10.38 -31.47
C TRP A 78 11.50 9.81 -30.04
N ALA A 79 12.49 10.18 -29.23
CA ALA A 79 12.60 9.74 -27.85
C ALA A 79 11.54 10.40 -26.97
N HIS A 80 11.27 11.70 -27.18
CA HIS A 80 10.16 12.39 -26.53
C HIS A 80 8.81 11.79 -26.92
N ARG A 81 8.62 11.45 -28.21
CA ARG A 81 7.41 10.80 -28.71
C ARG A 81 7.22 9.39 -28.15
N ALA A 82 8.27 8.58 -28.09
CA ALA A 82 8.21 7.25 -27.48
C ALA A 82 7.92 7.33 -25.97
N ALA A 83 8.50 8.31 -25.28
CA ALA A 83 8.21 8.54 -23.87
C ALA A 83 6.78 9.04 -23.62
N SER A 84 6.20 9.85 -24.52
CA SER A 84 4.80 10.25 -24.41
C SER A 84 3.85 9.07 -24.66
N THR A 85 4.11 8.25 -25.68
CA THR A 85 3.25 7.08 -25.97
C THR A 85 3.24 6.08 -24.82
N MET A 86 4.39 5.80 -24.20
CA MET A 86 4.45 4.89 -23.04
C MET A 86 3.67 5.44 -21.83
N LYS A 87 3.65 6.76 -21.63
CA LYS A 87 2.85 7.37 -20.54
C LYS A 87 1.36 7.25 -20.82
N ASP A 88 0.97 7.43 -22.08
CA ASP A 88 -0.43 7.32 -22.50
C ASP A 88 -0.95 5.88 -22.33
N GLU A 89 -0.10 4.86 -22.55
CA GLU A 89 -0.41 3.42 -22.39
C GLU A 89 -0.56 2.94 -20.94
N VAL A 90 -0.20 3.75 -19.95
CA VAL A 90 -0.33 3.40 -18.52
C VAL A 90 -1.07 4.46 -17.71
N ALA A 91 -1.55 5.53 -18.35
CA ALA A 91 -2.18 6.65 -17.69
C ALA A 91 -3.44 6.22 -16.92
N LEU A 92 -4.22 5.27 -17.46
CA LEU A 92 -5.41 4.76 -16.77
C LEU A 92 -5.02 3.95 -15.53
N LEU A 93 -3.99 3.12 -15.63
CA LEU A 93 -3.50 2.32 -14.49
C LEU A 93 -2.93 3.21 -13.38
N ALA A 94 -2.17 4.25 -13.76
CA ALA A 94 -1.66 5.25 -12.84
C ALA A 94 -2.79 6.02 -12.15
N THR A 95 -3.84 6.39 -12.89
CA THR A 95 -5.03 7.07 -12.36
C THR A 95 -5.76 6.19 -11.33
N VAL A 96 -5.98 4.91 -11.66
CA VAL A 96 -6.61 3.95 -10.75
C VAL A 96 -5.72 3.68 -9.52
N THR A 97 -4.41 3.62 -9.70
CA THR A 97 -3.44 3.48 -8.60
C THR A 97 -3.54 4.66 -7.64
N LEU A 98 -3.53 5.89 -8.15
CA LEU A 98 -3.68 7.10 -7.34
C LEU A 98 -5.01 7.12 -6.59
N LEU A 99 -6.12 6.74 -7.26
CA LEU A 99 -7.41 6.61 -6.60
C LEU A 99 -7.37 5.58 -5.46
N GLY A 100 -6.66 4.47 -5.66
CA GLY A 100 -6.43 3.46 -4.62
C GLY A 100 -5.65 4.01 -3.43
N VAL A 101 -4.61 4.80 -3.66
CA VAL A 101 -3.85 5.48 -2.60
C VAL A 101 -4.73 6.44 -1.82
N LEU A 102 -5.51 7.27 -2.52
CA LEU A 102 -6.47 8.19 -1.89
C LEU A 102 -7.51 7.45 -1.04
N LEU A 103 -7.98 6.29 -1.51
CA LEU A 103 -8.91 5.45 -0.76
C LEU A 103 -8.28 4.89 0.53
N GLN A 104 -7.01 4.46 0.50
CA GLN A 104 -6.29 4.03 1.71
C GLN A 104 -6.06 5.20 2.67
N ALA A 105 -5.71 6.38 2.16
CA ALA A 105 -5.59 7.59 2.97
C ALA A 105 -6.92 7.93 3.67
N TYR A 106 -8.04 7.82 2.95
CA TYR A 106 -9.38 7.96 3.53
C TYR A 106 -9.61 6.94 4.67
N PHE A 107 -9.31 5.65 4.48
CA PHE A 107 -9.46 4.66 5.55
C PHE A 107 -8.60 4.96 6.78
N SER A 108 -7.35 5.40 6.58
CA SER A 108 -6.46 5.82 7.66
C SER A 108 -7.03 7.00 8.45
N LEU A 109 -7.57 8.02 7.76
CA LEU A 109 -8.24 9.15 8.40
C LEU A 109 -9.47 8.72 9.19
N GLN A 110 -10.24 7.76 8.68
CA GLN A 110 -11.39 7.20 9.40
C GLN A 110 -10.98 6.45 10.67
N VAL A 111 -9.88 5.70 10.66
CA VAL A 111 -9.33 5.07 11.87
C VAL A 111 -8.88 6.14 12.87
N ILE A 112 -8.19 7.20 12.43
CA ILE A 112 -7.80 8.32 13.30
C ILE A 112 -9.04 8.98 13.92
N SER A 113 -10.09 9.19 13.14
CA SER A 113 -11.36 9.72 13.64
C SER A 113 -11.99 8.78 14.69
N ALA A 114 -12.04 7.48 14.42
CA ALA A 114 -12.55 6.48 15.36
C ALA A 114 -11.74 6.43 16.66
N ARG A 115 -10.41 6.54 16.60
CA ARG A 115 -9.55 6.63 17.80
C ARG A 115 -9.94 7.79 18.69
N ARG A 116 -10.22 8.96 18.10
CA ARG A 116 -10.69 10.14 18.86
C ARG A 116 -12.08 9.93 19.45
N ALA A 117 -13.00 9.36 18.67
CA ALA A 117 -14.38 9.12 19.10
C ALA A 117 -14.48 8.13 20.26
N PHE A 118 -13.72 7.03 20.20
CA PHE A 118 -13.72 5.98 21.23
C PHE A 118 -12.60 6.12 22.26
N ARG A 119 -11.80 7.20 22.20
CA ARG A 119 -10.66 7.48 23.09
C ARG A 119 -9.63 6.33 23.17
N VAL A 120 -9.38 5.67 22.04
CA VAL A 120 -8.38 4.58 21.94
C VAL A 120 -7.04 5.15 21.49
N SER A 121 -6.19 5.50 22.46
CA SER A 121 -4.84 6.02 22.23
C SER A 121 -3.90 4.92 21.70
N PRO A 122 -3.01 5.24 20.74
CA PRO A 122 -1.87 4.37 20.43
C PRO A 122 -1.05 4.06 21.70
N PRO A 123 -0.43 2.87 21.81
CA PRO A 123 -0.30 1.81 20.80
C PRO A 123 -1.50 0.84 20.72
N LEU A 124 -2.56 1.07 21.51
CA LEU A 124 -3.68 0.13 21.59
C LEU A 124 -4.42 0.00 20.25
N THR A 125 -4.75 -1.25 19.91
CA THR A 125 -5.54 -1.62 18.73
C THR A 125 -6.83 -2.36 19.11
N THR A 126 -7.06 -2.55 20.41
CA THR A 126 -8.27 -3.12 20.99
C THR A 126 -9.13 -2.01 21.63
N GLY A 127 -10.43 -2.24 21.72
CA GLY A 127 -11.37 -1.26 22.27
C GLY A 127 -12.82 -1.71 22.09
N PRO A 128 -13.79 -0.78 22.05
CA PRO A 128 -15.17 -1.13 21.76
C PRO A 128 -15.28 -1.84 20.40
N PRO A 129 -16.20 -2.82 20.23
CA PRO A 129 -16.32 -3.56 18.98
C PRO A 129 -16.51 -2.68 17.73
N GLU A 130 -17.09 -1.50 17.87
CA GLU A 130 -17.24 -0.52 16.79
C GLU A 130 -15.89 0.01 16.30
N PHE A 131 -15.00 0.39 17.22
CA PHE A 131 -13.64 0.81 16.91
C PHE A 131 -12.86 -0.32 16.24
N GLU A 132 -12.91 -1.52 16.82
CA GLU A 132 -12.15 -2.67 16.31
C GLU A 132 -12.57 -3.02 14.88
N ARG A 133 -13.88 -2.94 14.55
CA ARG A 133 -14.34 -3.17 13.18
C ARG A 133 -13.76 -2.17 12.19
N VAL A 134 -13.73 -0.87 12.53
CA VAL A 134 -13.14 0.17 11.66
C VAL A 134 -11.64 -0.07 11.47
N TYR A 135 -10.93 -0.36 12.56
CA TYR A 135 -9.50 -0.67 12.51
C TYR A 135 -9.21 -1.92 11.65
N ARG A 136 -9.93 -3.03 11.89
CA ARG A 136 -9.78 -4.28 11.13
C ARG A 136 -10.17 -4.12 9.65
N ALA A 137 -11.15 -3.28 9.34
CA ALA A 137 -11.53 -2.97 7.97
C ALA A 137 -10.38 -2.27 7.23
N GLN A 138 -9.73 -1.26 7.85
CA GLN A 138 -8.58 -0.57 7.26
C GLN A 138 -7.39 -1.51 7.08
N VAL A 139 -7.03 -2.29 8.12
CA VAL A 139 -5.91 -3.24 8.06
C VAL A 139 -6.09 -4.23 6.91
N ASN A 140 -7.28 -4.85 6.81
CA ASN A 140 -7.55 -5.78 5.71
C ASN A 140 -7.47 -5.11 4.32
N CYS A 141 -7.97 -3.89 4.18
CA CYS A 141 -7.81 -3.14 2.93
C CYS A 141 -6.33 -2.89 2.60
N SER A 142 -5.50 -2.62 3.61
CA SER A 142 -4.06 -2.39 3.43
C SER A 142 -3.30 -3.67 3.09
N GLU A 143 -3.62 -4.82 3.69
CA GLU A 143 -3.01 -6.12 3.39
C GLU A 143 -3.21 -6.53 1.93
N TYR A 144 -4.39 -6.29 1.37
CA TYR A 144 -4.71 -6.64 -0.03
C TYR A 144 -4.28 -5.58 -1.04
N PHE A 145 -3.88 -4.39 -0.61
CA PHE A 145 -3.55 -3.30 -1.52
C PHE A 145 -2.33 -3.61 -2.41
N PRO A 146 -1.22 -4.19 -1.89
CA PRO A 146 -0.11 -4.61 -2.74
C PRO A 146 -0.49 -5.68 -3.76
N LEU A 147 -1.35 -6.65 -3.37
CA LEU A 147 -1.84 -7.69 -4.28
C LEU A 147 -2.65 -7.09 -5.43
N PHE A 148 -3.52 -6.13 -5.10
CA PHE A 148 -4.28 -5.38 -6.09
C PHE A 148 -3.38 -4.61 -7.05
N LEU A 149 -2.37 -3.88 -6.54
CA LEU A 149 -1.45 -3.13 -7.39
C LEU A 149 -0.67 -4.07 -8.33
N ALA A 150 -0.12 -5.16 -7.80
CA ALA A 150 0.61 -6.13 -8.62
C ALA A 150 -0.28 -6.70 -9.74
N ALA A 151 -1.49 -7.16 -9.40
CA ALA A 151 -2.41 -7.71 -10.39
C ALA A 151 -2.89 -6.67 -11.41
N LEU A 152 -3.18 -5.43 -10.98
CA LEU A 152 -3.62 -4.33 -11.85
C LEU A 152 -2.55 -4.01 -12.90
N TRP A 153 -1.30 -3.84 -12.47
CA TRP A 153 -0.21 -3.46 -13.36
C TRP A 153 0.15 -4.58 -14.32
N VAL A 154 0.25 -5.83 -13.84
CA VAL A 154 0.56 -6.96 -14.73
C VAL A 154 -0.58 -7.19 -15.72
N ALA A 155 -1.85 -7.14 -15.30
CA ALA A 155 -2.98 -7.26 -16.21
C ALA A 155 -3.06 -6.11 -17.22
N GLY A 156 -2.78 -4.88 -16.78
CA GLY A 156 -2.83 -3.71 -17.65
C GLY A 156 -1.74 -3.73 -18.73
N VAL A 157 -0.52 -4.12 -18.37
CA VAL A 157 0.62 -4.17 -19.30
C VAL A 157 0.57 -5.40 -20.21
N PHE A 158 0.24 -6.58 -19.69
CA PHE A 158 0.33 -7.83 -20.46
C PHE A 158 -0.97 -8.27 -21.13
N PHE A 159 -2.13 -7.74 -20.71
CA PHE A 159 -3.42 -8.11 -21.29
C PHE A 159 -4.08 -6.93 -21.99
N HIS A 160 -4.58 -5.95 -21.25
CA HIS A 160 -5.24 -4.77 -21.81
C HIS A 160 -5.44 -3.68 -20.75
N GLU A 161 -4.93 -2.48 -20.99
CA GLU A 161 -4.97 -1.35 -20.06
C GLU A 161 -6.39 -0.99 -19.61
N GLY A 162 -7.30 -0.70 -20.55
CA GLY A 162 -8.67 -0.29 -20.26
C GLY A 162 -9.49 -1.31 -19.45
N THR A 163 -9.39 -2.61 -19.79
CA THR A 163 -10.07 -3.69 -19.06
C THR A 163 -9.54 -3.82 -17.63
N ALA A 164 -8.22 -3.76 -17.45
CA ALA A 164 -7.60 -3.79 -16.13
C ALA A 164 -8.01 -2.57 -15.29
N ALA A 165 -8.01 -1.37 -15.87
CA ALA A 165 -8.45 -0.14 -15.22
C ALA A 165 -9.92 -0.23 -14.77
N LEU A 166 -10.81 -0.72 -15.63
CA LEU A 166 -12.22 -0.91 -15.29
C LEU A 166 -12.41 -1.90 -14.13
N CYS A 167 -11.73 -3.05 -14.19
CA CYS A 167 -11.75 -4.03 -13.09
C CYS A 167 -11.19 -3.42 -11.79
N GLY A 168 -10.16 -2.58 -11.89
CA GLY A 168 -9.60 -1.86 -10.76
C GLY A 168 -10.56 -0.85 -10.14
N LEU A 169 -11.32 -0.10 -10.94
CA LEU A 169 -12.38 0.78 -10.44
C LEU A 169 -13.46 0.00 -9.69
N VAL A 170 -13.91 -1.14 -10.24
CA VAL A 170 -14.86 -2.04 -9.57
C VAL A 170 -14.30 -2.54 -8.25
N TYR A 171 -13.03 -2.95 -8.22
CA TYR A 171 -12.34 -3.38 -6.99
C TYR A 171 -12.32 -2.28 -5.93
N LEU A 172 -11.91 -1.06 -6.29
CA LEU A 172 -11.83 0.07 -5.35
C LEU A 172 -13.21 0.47 -4.82
N PHE A 173 -14.23 0.49 -5.68
CA PHE A 173 -15.60 0.75 -5.25
C PHE A 173 -16.09 -0.34 -4.28
N ALA A 174 -15.86 -1.62 -4.58
CA ALA A 174 -16.20 -2.71 -3.68
C ALA A 174 -15.45 -2.59 -2.33
N ARG A 175 -14.18 -2.16 -2.34
CA ARG A 175 -13.41 -1.91 -1.11
C ARG A 175 -13.94 -0.75 -0.28
N LEU A 176 -14.40 0.33 -0.91
CA LEU A 176 -15.09 1.42 -0.21
C LEU A 176 -16.37 0.90 0.47
N ARG A 177 -17.18 0.10 -0.24
CA ARG A 177 -18.40 -0.50 0.30
C ARG A 177 -18.10 -1.51 1.41
N TYR A 178 -17.03 -2.28 1.28
CA TYR A 178 -16.55 -3.21 2.30
C TYR A 178 -16.22 -2.47 3.60
N PHE A 179 -15.43 -1.39 3.51
CA PHE A 179 -15.06 -0.60 4.66
C PHE A 179 -16.29 0.02 5.36
N GLN A 180 -17.17 0.65 4.58
CA GLN A 180 -18.41 1.25 5.10
C GLN A 180 -19.35 0.23 5.75
N GLY A 181 -19.50 -0.95 5.12
CA GLY A 181 -20.33 -2.03 5.64
C GLY A 181 -19.75 -2.60 6.93
N TYR A 182 -18.44 -2.85 6.97
CA TYR A 182 -17.77 -3.42 8.12
C TYR A 182 -17.79 -2.47 9.33
N ALA A 183 -17.58 -1.17 9.13
CA ALA A 183 -17.71 -0.16 10.18
C ALA A 183 -19.07 -0.25 10.89
N ARG A 184 -20.16 -0.50 10.14
CA ARG A 184 -21.51 -0.65 10.70
C ARG A 184 -21.70 -2.00 11.37
N SER A 185 -21.41 -3.10 10.68
CA SER A 185 -21.55 -4.45 11.23
C SER A 185 -20.63 -5.46 10.53
N ALA A 186 -20.26 -6.52 11.25
CA ALA A 186 -19.44 -7.58 10.67
C ALA A 186 -20.13 -8.27 9.48
N GLN A 187 -21.46 -8.42 9.50
CA GLN A 187 -22.20 -9.11 8.45
C GLN A 187 -22.27 -8.30 7.14
N GLN A 188 -22.43 -6.97 7.23
CA GLN A 188 -22.53 -6.10 6.05
C GLN A 188 -21.21 -6.00 5.25
N ARG A 189 -20.10 -6.53 5.76
CA ARG A 189 -18.84 -6.60 5.04
C ARG A 189 -18.84 -7.70 3.95
N LEU A 190 -19.66 -8.73 4.07
CA LEU A 190 -19.50 -9.97 3.29
C LEU A 190 -19.81 -9.78 1.79
N THR A 191 -20.97 -9.20 1.46
CA THR A 191 -21.35 -8.95 0.05
C THR A 191 -20.30 -8.13 -0.71
N PRO A 192 -19.84 -6.95 -0.21
CA PRO A 192 -18.79 -6.20 -0.88
C PRO A 192 -17.42 -6.89 -0.82
N LEU A 193 -17.12 -7.69 0.20
CA LEU A 193 -15.91 -8.51 0.24
C LEU A 193 -15.88 -9.48 -0.95
N TYR A 194 -16.95 -10.25 -1.18
CA TYR A 194 -17.03 -11.16 -2.31
C TYR A 194 -16.96 -10.44 -3.66
N ALA A 195 -17.57 -9.26 -3.78
CA ALA A 195 -17.45 -8.45 -4.99
C ALA A 195 -15.99 -8.02 -5.24
N SER A 196 -15.29 -7.54 -4.21
CA SER A 196 -13.88 -7.16 -4.32
C SER A 196 -12.99 -8.37 -4.64
N ALA A 197 -13.27 -9.54 -4.06
CA ALA A 197 -12.53 -10.77 -4.31
C ALA A 197 -12.70 -11.21 -5.78
N ARG A 198 -13.93 -11.19 -6.32
CA ARG A 198 -14.18 -11.53 -7.73
C ARG A 198 -13.42 -10.60 -8.68
N ALA A 199 -13.44 -9.29 -8.43
CA ALA A 199 -12.71 -8.32 -9.24
C ALA A 199 -11.19 -8.57 -9.19
N LEU A 200 -10.65 -8.88 -8.01
CA LEU A 200 -9.22 -9.20 -7.86
C LEU A 200 -8.84 -10.51 -8.55
N TRP A 201 -9.65 -11.57 -8.40
CA TRP A 201 -9.45 -12.83 -9.10
C TRP A 201 -9.51 -12.69 -10.62
N LEU A 202 -10.43 -11.84 -11.12
CA LEU A 202 -10.49 -11.51 -12.54
C LEU A 202 -9.20 -10.83 -13.00
N LEU A 203 -8.70 -9.82 -12.27
CA LEU A 203 -7.41 -9.18 -12.59
C LEU A 203 -6.25 -10.20 -12.63
N MET A 204 -6.18 -11.11 -11.65
CA MET A 204 -5.16 -12.15 -11.64
C MET A 204 -5.29 -13.12 -12.82
N ALA A 205 -6.51 -13.48 -13.22
CA ALA A 205 -6.74 -14.32 -14.40
C ALA A 205 -6.33 -13.62 -15.70
N LEU A 206 -6.63 -12.32 -15.84
CA LEU A 206 -6.19 -11.51 -16.98
C LEU A 206 -4.66 -11.38 -17.04
N ALA A 207 -4.02 -11.13 -15.90
CA ALA A 207 -2.57 -11.10 -15.78
C ALA A 207 -1.94 -12.44 -16.19
N ALA A 208 -2.44 -13.56 -15.67
CA ALA A 208 -1.95 -14.89 -16.01
C ALA A 208 -2.15 -15.21 -17.50
N LEU A 209 -3.29 -14.86 -18.08
CA LEU A 209 -3.57 -15.05 -19.50
C LEU A 209 -2.64 -14.21 -20.38
N GLY A 210 -2.43 -12.93 -20.03
CA GLY A 210 -1.51 -12.04 -20.74
C GLY A 210 -0.08 -12.57 -20.73
N LEU A 211 0.42 -13.00 -19.57
CA LEU A 211 1.75 -13.62 -19.44
C LEU A 211 1.84 -14.94 -20.20
N LEU A 212 0.82 -15.79 -20.12
CA LEU A 212 0.78 -17.04 -20.87
C LEU A 212 0.89 -16.77 -22.37
N VAL A 213 0.11 -15.82 -22.91
CA VAL A 213 0.18 -15.43 -24.33
C VAL A 213 1.54 -14.85 -24.70
N HIS A 214 2.20 -14.12 -23.80
CA HIS A 214 3.52 -13.55 -24.01
C HIS A 214 4.61 -14.63 -24.13
N PHE A 215 4.61 -15.62 -23.24
CA PHE A 215 5.61 -16.69 -23.23
C PHE A 215 5.29 -17.86 -24.17
N LEU A 216 4.04 -17.98 -24.64
CA LEU A 216 3.66 -19.08 -25.53
C LEU A 216 4.28 -18.92 -26.93
N PRO A 217 5.05 -19.89 -27.43
CA PRO A 217 5.60 -19.83 -28.78
C PRO A 217 4.49 -19.66 -29.81
N ARG A 218 4.73 -18.83 -30.85
CA ARG A 218 3.74 -18.53 -31.91
C ARG A 218 3.18 -19.80 -32.55
N ALA A 219 4.01 -20.82 -32.74
CA ALA A 219 3.60 -22.11 -33.29
C ALA A 219 2.58 -22.84 -32.40
N LEU A 220 2.80 -22.85 -31.08
CA LEU A 220 1.89 -23.49 -30.12
C LEU A 220 0.59 -22.71 -29.99
N ARG A 221 0.66 -21.37 -30.01
CA ARG A 221 -0.52 -20.49 -30.05
C ARG A 221 -1.38 -20.74 -31.28
N ALA A 222 -0.77 -20.85 -32.46
CA ALA A 222 -1.49 -21.15 -33.70
C ALA A 222 -2.15 -22.55 -33.67
N ALA A 223 -1.44 -23.55 -33.15
CA ALA A 223 -1.97 -24.91 -33.00
C ALA A 223 -3.17 -24.97 -32.03
N LEU A 224 -3.10 -24.28 -30.89
CA LEU A 224 -4.20 -24.23 -29.92
C LEU A 224 -5.43 -23.50 -30.46
N LEU A 225 -5.22 -22.34 -31.10
CA LEU A 225 -6.32 -21.58 -31.72
C LEU A 225 -6.97 -22.37 -32.86
N GLY A 226 -6.18 -23.10 -33.66
CA GLY A 226 -6.69 -24.01 -34.69
C GLY A 226 -7.56 -25.12 -34.11
N ARG A 227 -7.12 -25.76 -33.02
CA ARG A 227 -7.91 -26.81 -32.33
C ARG A 227 -9.17 -26.26 -31.67
N LEU A 228 -9.13 -25.08 -31.06
CA LEU A 228 -10.31 -24.42 -30.51
C LEU A 228 -11.33 -24.08 -31.60
N GLY A 229 -10.87 -23.59 -32.75
CA GLY A 229 -11.72 -23.30 -33.91
C GLY A 229 -12.40 -24.53 -34.50
N THR A 230 -11.83 -25.73 -34.34
CA THR A 230 -12.48 -26.98 -34.73
C THR A 230 -13.49 -27.51 -33.71
N LEU A 231 -13.38 -27.11 -32.44
CA LEU A 231 -14.25 -27.58 -31.35
C LEU A 231 -15.46 -26.66 -31.09
N LEU A 232 -15.38 -25.39 -31.48
CA LEU A 232 -16.53 -24.51 -31.52
C LEU A 232 -17.35 -24.84 -32.79
N PRO A 233 -18.58 -25.38 -32.67
CA PRO A 233 -19.45 -25.50 -33.83
C PRO A 233 -19.63 -24.11 -34.42
N ARG A 234 -19.42 -23.98 -35.74
CA ARG A 234 -19.75 -22.76 -36.47
C ARG A 234 -21.25 -22.52 -36.28
N ALA A 235 -21.59 -21.59 -35.39
CA ALA A 235 -22.95 -21.08 -35.21
C ALA A 235 -23.34 -20.21 -36.41
#